data_AF-A0A6P7GPI9-F1
#
_entry.id   AF-A0A6P7GPI9-F1
#
_cell.length_a   1.000
_cell.length_b   1.000
_cell.length_c   1.000
_cell.angle_alpha   90.00
_cell.angle_beta   90.00
_cell.angle_gamma   90.00
#
_symmetry.space_group_name_H-M   'P 1'
#
loop_
_entity.id
_entity.type
_entity.pdbx_description
1 polymer ?
#
loop_
_entity_poly.entity_id
_entity_poly.type
_entity_poly.pdbx_seq_one_letter_code
_entity_poly.pdbx_strand_id
1 'polypeptide(L)'
;MYNKSKLKTVISQRHLDRKIKKIVENELKKVNVSYSNQNSENNVNTEVNCIGQNLTEIQQASDVGDNLSFTHENQEEDNSFADILIPEKPFDFGDSSQSCSNTNLANVNNFDKNDKPTIQEKLQNWAVTNNVSHSAVTDLLHILHEDYPTLPLDARTLLKTPRSLPKIQLDKGELVHFNLKNTLLQILASNESFRNEDTLLLSFNVDGLPIFHSSNTNFWTILCLIKNFNIPPFVVSIYCGSGKPNPLNIYLKNFIIDLKDLLDNGLTYESLTYSIQIHSFVCDSPAKAYIKCIKSHGGYSSCDKCIEEGTYVNKRVILQNRKATKRNDTTFRLLQD
;
A
#
# COMPACT_ATOMS: atom_id res chain seq x y z
N MET A 1 -43.37 2.71 44.55
CA MET A 1 -43.45 3.21 43.15
C MET A 1 -42.29 4.15 42.91
N TYR A 2 -41.45 3.91 41.90
CA TYR A 2 -40.80 4.99 41.14
C TYR A 2 -40.31 4.46 39.78
N ASN A 3 -40.86 5.00 38.70
CA ASN A 3 -40.40 4.74 37.34
C ASN A 3 -39.12 5.53 37.07
N LYS A 4 -38.15 4.93 36.36
CA LYS A 4 -37.20 5.70 35.54
C LYS A 4 -36.86 4.94 34.26
N SER A 5 -37.27 5.52 33.14
CA SER A 5 -37.14 4.97 31.78
C SER A 5 -36.05 5.69 30.98
N LYS A 6 -35.62 5.05 29.88
CA LYS A 6 -34.80 5.57 28.77
C LYS A 6 -33.32 5.94 29.04
N LEU A 7 -32.45 5.00 28.61
CA LEU A 7 -31.40 5.18 27.58
C LEU A 7 -30.68 6.54 27.45
N LYS A 8 -29.35 6.50 27.62
CA LYS A 8 -28.40 7.23 26.75
C LYS A 8 -27.22 6.31 26.37
N THR A 9 -27.30 5.69 25.19
CA THR A 9 -26.16 4.99 24.60
C THR A 9 -25.22 6.03 24.00
N VAL A 10 -24.15 6.39 24.70
CA VAL A 10 -23.12 7.31 24.17
C VAL A 10 -22.30 6.55 23.12
N ILE A 11 -22.75 6.62 21.88
CA ILE A 11 -22.04 6.15 20.69
C ILE A 11 -20.98 7.20 20.35
N SER A 12 -19.72 6.79 20.19
CA SER A 12 -18.66 7.72 19.78
C SER A 12 -18.87 8.21 18.34
N GLN A 13 -18.43 9.43 18.03
CA GLN A 13 -18.63 10.04 16.70
C GLN A 13 -18.24 9.09 15.56
N ARG A 14 -17.02 8.53 15.58
CA ARG A 14 -16.54 7.53 14.61
C ARG A 14 -17.47 6.31 14.40
N HIS A 15 -18.24 5.93 15.41
CA HIS A 15 -19.19 4.81 15.33
C HIS A 15 -20.57 5.28 14.83
N LEU A 16 -20.93 6.54 15.04
CA LEU A 16 -22.05 7.19 14.36
C LEU A 16 -21.74 7.35 12.85
N ASP A 17 -20.57 7.89 12.51
CA ASP A 17 -20.12 8.11 11.12
C ASP A 17 -20.10 6.78 10.34
N ARG A 18 -19.56 5.70 10.95
CA ARG A 18 -19.59 4.34 10.37
C ARG A 18 -21.00 3.79 10.16
N LYS A 19 -21.98 4.16 10.98
CA LYS A 19 -23.38 3.78 10.78
C LYS A 19 -24.03 4.60 9.67
N ILE A 20 -23.79 5.90 9.63
CA ILE A 20 -24.28 6.79 8.57
C ILE A 20 -23.75 6.33 7.21
N LYS A 21 -22.44 6.09 7.09
CA LYS A 21 -21.81 5.57 5.86
C LYS A 21 -22.45 4.26 5.38
N LYS A 22 -22.67 3.30 6.29
CA LYS A 22 -23.36 2.04 5.95
C LYS A 22 -24.82 2.21 5.50
N ILE A 23 -25.54 3.19 6.05
CA ILE A 23 -26.91 3.49 5.62
C ILE A 23 -26.89 4.09 4.22
N VAL A 24 -26.04 5.10 3.98
CA VAL A 24 -25.87 5.75 2.66
C VAL A 24 -25.46 4.74 1.59
N GLU A 25 -24.47 3.87 1.86
CA GLU A 25 -24.05 2.81 0.94
C GLU A 25 -25.18 1.82 0.62
N ASN A 26 -26.06 1.51 1.57
CA ASN A 26 -27.19 0.62 1.35
C ASN A 26 -28.31 1.28 0.55
N GLU A 27 -28.63 2.55 0.78
CA GLU A 27 -29.63 3.27 -0.01
C GLU A 27 -29.13 3.51 -1.45
N LEU A 28 -27.85 3.88 -1.65
CA LEU A 28 -27.23 3.99 -2.98
C LEU A 28 -27.30 2.66 -3.75
N LYS A 29 -27.09 1.52 -3.06
CA LYS A 29 -27.25 0.18 -3.68
C LYS A 29 -28.69 -0.11 -4.08
N LYS A 30 -29.69 0.27 -3.27
CA LYS A 30 -31.11 0.12 -3.67
C LYS A 30 -31.45 0.98 -4.88
N VAL A 31 -31.00 2.23 -4.92
CA VAL A 31 -31.21 3.15 -6.05
C VAL A 31 -30.61 2.56 -7.33
N ASN A 32 -29.36 2.08 -7.29
CA ASN A 32 -28.72 1.44 -8.44
C ASN A 32 -29.46 0.17 -8.92
N VAL A 33 -29.97 -0.66 -8.00
CA VAL A 33 -30.78 -1.84 -8.34
C VAL A 33 -32.12 -1.45 -8.98
N SER A 34 -32.74 -0.35 -8.54
CA SER A 34 -33.95 0.18 -9.17
C SER A 34 -33.68 0.70 -10.59
N TYR A 35 -32.58 1.41 -10.82
CA TYR A 35 -32.19 1.89 -12.15
C TYR A 35 -31.84 0.74 -13.12
N SER A 36 -31.17 -0.32 -12.65
CA SER A 36 -30.90 -1.50 -13.50
C SER A 36 -32.15 -2.27 -13.89
N ASN A 37 -33.23 -2.19 -13.09
CA ASN A 37 -34.50 -2.86 -13.37
C ASN A 37 -35.50 -2.03 -14.21
N GLN A 38 -35.17 -0.78 -14.56
CA GLN A 38 -36.02 0.07 -15.42
C GLN A 38 -35.48 0.24 -16.84
N ASN A 39 -34.22 -0.11 -17.11
CA ASN A 39 -33.61 0.00 -18.45
C ASN A 39 -33.69 -1.28 -19.31
N SER A 40 -34.54 -2.26 -18.95
CA SER A 40 -34.80 -3.45 -19.76
C SER A 40 -36.08 -3.38 -20.61
N GLU A 41 -36.88 -2.31 -20.51
CA GLU A 41 -38.04 -2.07 -21.38
C GLU A 41 -38.13 -0.61 -21.85
N ASN A 42 -38.29 -0.43 -23.17
CA ASN A 42 -38.59 0.79 -23.94
C ASN A 42 -37.41 1.63 -24.50
N ASN A 43 -37.12 1.39 -25.78
CA ASN A 43 -36.51 2.33 -26.72
C ASN A 43 -37.47 3.49 -27.07
N VAL A 44 -37.08 4.75 -26.88
CA VAL A 44 -37.38 5.89 -27.81
C VAL A 44 -36.26 6.94 -27.68
N ASN A 45 -35.84 7.52 -28.82
CA ASN A 45 -34.88 8.61 -28.89
C ASN A 45 -35.38 9.93 -28.27
N THR A 46 -34.52 10.67 -27.56
CA THR A 46 -34.43 12.13 -27.74
C THR A 46 -33.08 12.69 -27.29
N GLU A 47 -32.73 13.84 -27.87
CA GLU A 47 -31.45 14.54 -27.72
C GLU A 47 -31.25 15.09 -26.31
N VAL A 48 -30.00 15.09 -25.81
CA VAL A 48 -29.62 15.85 -24.61
C VAL A 48 -28.63 16.93 -25.02
N ASN A 49 -29.12 18.17 -25.02
CA ASN A 49 -28.31 19.38 -25.19
C ASN A 49 -28.08 20.06 -23.82
N CYS A 50 -27.11 20.95 -23.75
CA CYS A 50 -26.39 21.37 -22.53
C CYS A 50 -27.16 22.25 -21.52
N ILE A 51 -26.41 22.67 -20.47
CA ILE A 51 -26.66 23.75 -19.49
C ILE A 51 -27.34 23.25 -18.18
N GLY A 52 -26.94 23.63 -16.96
CA GLY A 52 -25.83 24.51 -16.54
C GLY A 52 -26.25 25.55 -15.50
N GLN A 53 -25.57 25.55 -14.35
CA GLN A 53 -25.53 26.59 -13.30
C GLN A 53 -26.70 26.79 -12.31
N ASN A 54 -26.24 27.11 -11.08
CA ASN A 54 -26.87 27.89 -10.01
C ASN A 54 -28.04 27.30 -9.18
N LEU A 55 -27.82 27.24 -7.86
CA LEU A 55 -28.42 28.21 -6.93
C LEU A 55 -27.70 28.22 -5.58
N THR A 56 -27.27 29.41 -5.15
CA THR A 56 -26.79 29.73 -3.80
C THR A 56 -27.87 30.46 -2.99
N GLU A 57 -27.63 30.58 -1.67
CA GLU A 57 -28.31 31.45 -0.68
C GLU A 57 -29.68 31.01 -0.11
N ILE A 58 -29.72 30.88 1.22
CA ILE A 58 -30.42 31.82 2.12
C ILE A 58 -29.72 31.79 3.50
N GLN A 59 -29.70 32.92 4.20
CA GLN A 59 -28.91 33.22 5.40
C GLN A 59 -29.77 33.44 6.67
N GLN A 60 -29.07 33.38 7.84
CA GLN A 60 -29.31 34.10 9.13
C GLN A 60 -30.45 33.61 10.06
N ALA A 61 -30.38 33.65 11.40
CA ALA A 61 -29.32 33.98 12.41
C ALA A 61 -29.60 33.12 13.70
N SER A 62 -28.97 33.20 14.89
CA SER A 62 -27.96 34.08 15.56
C SER A 62 -27.17 33.27 16.63
N ASP A 63 -25.94 33.62 17.04
CA ASP A 63 -25.51 34.34 18.28
C ASP A 63 -26.13 33.81 19.61
N VAL A 64 -25.45 33.54 20.74
CA VAL A 64 -24.14 33.93 21.37
C VAL A 64 -23.48 32.67 22.01
N GLY A 65 -22.18 32.47 22.29
CA GLY A 65 -20.94 33.27 22.16
C GLY A 65 -19.72 32.57 22.85
N ASP A 66 -18.75 33.35 23.38
CA ASP A 66 -17.56 33.00 24.20
C ASP A 66 -16.53 31.93 23.73
N ASN A 67 -15.62 32.39 22.85
CA ASN A 67 -14.14 32.32 22.94
C ASN A 67 -13.42 31.07 23.52
N LEU A 68 -12.66 30.37 22.66
CA LEU A 68 -11.19 30.28 22.76
C LEU A 68 -10.55 29.67 21.50
N SER A 69 -9.35 30.15 21.16
CA SER A 69 -8.63 29.88 19.91
C SER A 69 -7.90 28.54 19.85
N PHE A 70 -7.82 27.93 18.66
CA PHE A 70 -6.57 27.60 17.94
C PHE A 70 -6.90 27.04 16.55
N THR A 71 -6.37 27.65 15.50
CA THR A 71 -6.57 27.22 14.11
C THR A 71 -5.57 26.13 13.72
N HIS A 72 -6.08 25.05 13.15
CA HIS A 72 -5.31 24.14 12.29
C HIS A 72 -6.20 23.76 11.12
N GLU A 73 -5.94 24.34 9.96
CA GLU A 73 -6.60 23.98 8.71
C GLU A 73 -6.12 22.59 8.28
N ASN A 74 -7.05 21.65 8.15
CA ASN A 74 -6.83 20.45 7.35
C ASN A 74 -7.36 20.76 5.95
N GLN A 75 -6.47 20.81 4.96
CA GLN A 75 -6.90 20.66 3.57
C GLN A 75 -7.00 19.16 3.28
N GLU A 76 -8.16 18.75 2.79
CA GLU A 76 -8.41 17.40 2.30
C GLU A 76 -7.86 17.30 0.88
N GLU A 77 -6.89 16.42 0.65
CA GLU A 77 -6.49 16.01 -0.70
C GLU A 77 -6.75 14.51 -0.88
N ASP A 78 -7.67 14.21 -1.81
CA ASP A 78 -8.03 12.87 -2.25
C ASP A 78 -6.81 12.17 -2.88
N ASN A 79 -6.16 11.29 -2.11
CA ASN A 79 -5.13 10.40 -2.65
C ASN A 79 -5.75 9.06 -3.05
N SER A 80 -5.98 8.91 -4.36
CA SER A 80 -6.29 7.61 -4.95
C SER A 80 -5.07 6.68 -4.84
N PHE A 81 -5.35 5.38 -4.66
CA PHE A 81 -4.31 4.37 -4.45
C PHE A 81 -3.64 4.04 -5.80
N ALA A 82 -2.44 4.57 -6.03
CA ALA A 82 -1.65 4.31 -7.22
C ALA A 82 -0.73 3.09 -7.03
N ASP A 83 -1.10 1.96 -7.64
CA ASP A 83 -0.20 0.82 -7.82
C ASP A 83 0.83 1.14 -8.91
N ILE A 84 2.09 1.36 -8.52
CA ILE A 84 3.19 1.49 -9.49
C ILE A 84 3.61 0.09 -9.96
N LEU A 85 3.17 -0.30 -11.14
CA LEU A 85 3.76 -1.40 -11.90
C LEU A 85 5.07 -0.92 -12.56
N ILE A 86 6.20 -1.20 -11.92
CA ILE A 86 7.54 -0.84 -12.44
C ILE A 86 7.86 -1.71 -13.67
N PRO A 87 8.21 -1.13 -14.84
CA PRO A 87 8.67 -1.90 -15.99
C PRO A 87 10.12 -2.34 -15.78
N GLU A 88 10.36 -3.64 -15.61
CA GLU A 88 11.73 -4.17 -15.58
C GLU A 88 12.36 -4.12 -16.99
N LYS A 89 13.41 -3.31 -17.15
CA LYS A 89 14.48 -3.56 -18.14
C LYS A 89 15.62 -4.28 -17.43
N PRO A 90 16.15 -5.39 -17.96
CA PRO A 90 17.30 -6.05 -17.36
C PRO A 90 18.53 -5.16 -17.45
N PHE A 91 19.20 -4.96 -16.33
CA PHE A 91 20.46 -4.22 -16.23
C PHE A 91 21.60 -5.25 -16.20
N ASP A 92 22.41 -5.27 -17.27
CA ASP A 92 23.44 -6.29 -17.46
C ASP A 92 24.74 -5.90 -16.73
N PHE A 93 25.22 -6.77 -15.83
CA PHE A 93 26.44 -6.55 -15.06
C PHE A 93 27.57 -7.39 -15.67
N GLY A 94 28.37 -6.76 -16.52
CA GLY A 94 29.56 -7.37 -17.10
C GLY A 94 30.69 -7.50 -16.07
N ASP A 95 30.82 -8.67 -15.44
CA ASP A 95 31.99 -9.02 -14.63
C ASP A 95 33.11 -9.62 -15.51
N SER A 96 34.36 -9.30 -15.20
CA SER A 96 35.53 -9.59 -16.03
C SER A 96 36.45 -10.63 -15.40
N SER A 97 36.45 -11.86 -15.92
CA SER A 97 37.62 -12.74 -15.87
C SER A 97 37.68 -13.71 -17.06
N GLN A 98 38.89 -13.95 -17.58
CA GLN A 98 39.12 -14.68 -18.83
C GLN A 98 39.25 -16.19 -18.60
N SER A 99 38.60 -16.98 -19.46
CA SER A 99 39.17 -18.23 -20.00
C SER A 99 38.43 -18.61 -21.28
N CYS A 100 39.16 -18.98 -22.33
CA CYS A 100 38.64 -19.05 -23.70
C CYS A 100 38.46 -20.48 -24.23
N SER A 101 37.40 -20.68 -25.03
CA SER A 101 37.29 -21.75 -26.02
C SER A 101 36.26 -21.37 -27.09
N ASN A 102 36.69 -21.28 -28.35
CA ASN A 102 35.86 -20.89 -29.48
C ASN A 102 35.01 -22.04 -30.01
N THR A 103 33.71 -21.80 -30.20
CA THR A 103 32.98 -22.27 -31.40
C THR A 103 31.95 -21.23 -31.81
N ASN A 104 32.01 -20.77 -33.06
CA ASN A 104 31.12 -19.74 -33.60
C ASN A 104 29.66 -20.22 -33.75
N LEU A 105 28.68 -19.34 -33.48
CA LEU A 105 27.71 -18.96 -34.52
C LEU A 105 27.00 -17.61 -34.24
N ALA A 106 27.11 -16.70 -35.22
CA ALA A 106 26.23 -15.57 -35.53
C ALA A 106 25.84 -14.54 -34.44
N ASN A 107 26.57 -13.42 -34.44
CA ASN A 107 25.98 -12.09 -34.19
C ASN A 107 24.77 -11.85 -35.12
N VAL A 108 23.67 -11.31 -34.59
CA VAL A 108 23.17 -9.96 -34.94
C VAL A 108 22.40 -9.41 -33.73
N ASN A 109 22.78 -8.22 -33.26
CA ASN A 109 21.86 -7.17 -32.81
C ASN A 109 22.65 -5.87 -32.65
N ASN A 110 22.79 -5.15 -33.76
CA ASN A 110 23.13 -3.72 -33.72
C ASN A 110 22.02 -3.00 -32.96
N PHE A 111 22.31 -2.43 -31.79
CA PHE A 111 21.41 -1.48 -31.15
C PHE A 111 21.59 -0.10 -31.79
N ASP A 112 20.94 0.10 -32.95
CA ASP A 112 20.75 1.43 -33.52
C ASP A 112 19.77 2.21 -32.62
N LYS A 113 20.25 3.28 -31.98
CA LYS A 113 19.47 4.10 -31.03
C LYS A 113 18.48 5.06 -31.71
N ASN A 114 17.88 4.66 -32.84
CA ASN A 114 16.98 5.50 -33.64
C ASN A 114 15.64 4.85 -34.03
N ASP A 115 15.38 3.60 -33.60
CA ASP A 115 14.10 2.96 -33.90
C ASP A 115 12.93 3.63 -33.16
N LYS A 116 11.89 3.99 -33.92
CA LYS A 116 10.64 4.53 -33.37
C LYS A 116 9.97 3.43 -32.53
N PRO A 117 9.43 3.76 -31.34
CA PRO A 117 8.78 2.77 -30.49
C PRO A 117 7.63 2.08 -31.22
N THR A 118 7.60 0.76 -31.11
CA THR A 118 6.60 -0.12 -31.70
C THR A 118 5.21 0.19 -31.16
N ILE A 119 4.16 -0.25 -31.87
CA ILE A 119 2.78 -0.14 -31.36
C ILE A 119 2.62 -0.88 -30.02
N GLN A 120 3.31 -2.01 -29.84
CA GLN A 120 3.33 -2.77 -28.60
C GLN A 120 3.90 -1.95 -27.43
N GLU A 121 5.05 -1.30 -27.61
CA GLU A 121 5.67 -0.46 -26.56
C GLU A 121 4.84 0.79 -26.24
N LYS A 122 4.18 1.37 -27.25
CA LYS A 122 3.25 2.48 -27.04
C LYS A 122 2.03 2.07 -26.21
N LEU A 123 1.43 0.91 -26.51
CA LEU A 123 0.30 0.37 -25.75
C LEU A 123 0.70 -0.03 -24.32
N GLN A 124 1.89 -0.63 -24.14
CA GLN A 124 2.46 -0.91 -22.81
C GLN A 124 2.60 0.36 -21.98
N ASN A 125 3.29 1.37 -22.50
CA ASN A 125 3.50 2.65 -21.81
C ASN A 125 2.17 3.35 -21.52
N TRP A 126 1.26 3.42 -22.49
CA TRP A 126 -0.07 4.00 -22.28
C TRP A 126 -0.85 3.31 -21.16
N ALA A 127 -0.88 1.97 -21.15
CA ALA A 127 -1.62 1.20 -20.16
C ALA A 127 -1.07 1.42 -18.73
N VAL A 128 0.26 1.43 -18.57
CA VAL A 128 0.92 1.68 -17.27
C VAL A 128 0.72 3.14 -16.83
N THR A 129 1.03 4.11 -17.69
CA THR A 129 0.95 5.55 -17.35
C THR A 129 -0.46 6.01 -16.97
N ASN A 130 -1.50 5.41 -17.57
CA ASN A 130 -2.90 5.77 -17.31
C ASN A 130 -3.59 4.82 -16.32
N ASN A 131 -2.86 3.88 -15.69
CA ASN A 131 -3.39 2.86 -14.78
C ASN A 131 -4.63 2.12 -15.36
N VAL A 132 -4.54 1.70 -16.62
CA VAL A 132 -5.66 1.10 -17.35
C VAL A 132 -5.87 -0.34 -16.88
N SER A 133 -7.12 -0.70 -16.57
CA SER A 133 -7.43 -2.05 -16.10
C SER A 133 -7.07 -3.14 -17.13
N HIS A 134 -6.57 -4.28 -16.65
CA HIS A 134 -6.22 -5.41 -17.52
C HIS A 134 -7.39 -5.89 -18.39
N SER A 135 -8.65 -5.73 -17.94
CA SER A 135 -9.82 -6.03 -18.77
C SER A 135 -9.93 -5.08 -19.95
N ALA A 136 -9.91 -3.75 -19.72
CA ALA A 136 -10.00 -2.76 -20.79
C ALA A 136 -8.82 -2.83 -21.77
N VAL A 137 -7.61 -3.14 -21.28
CA VAL A 137 -6.45 -3.42 -22.15
C VAL A 137 -6.68 -4.67 -23.00
N THR A 138 -7.21 -5.76 -22.42
CA THR A 138 -7.52 -7.01 -23.14
C THR A 138 -8.62 -6.80 -24.19
N ASP A 139 -9.68 -6.07 -23.85
CA ASP A 139 -10.77 -5.72 -24.77
C ASP A 139 -10.26 -4.86 -25.95
N LEU A 140 -9.38 -3.89 -25.68
CA LEU A 140 -8.71 -3.09 -26.72
C LEU A 140 -7.79 -3.96 -27.60
N LEU A 141 -7.03 -4.89 -27.01
CA LEU A 141 -6.17 -5.80 -27.77
C LEU A 141 -6.97 -6.71 -28.69
N HIS A 142 -8.15 -7.18 -28.27
CA HIS A 142 -9.06 -7.94 -29.13
C HIS A 142 -9.56 -7.11 -30.33
N ILE A 143 -9.89 -5.83 -30.12
CA ILE A 143 -10.28 -4.91 -31.21
C ILE A 143 -9.11 -4.68 -32.18
N LEU A 144 -7.90 -4.45 -31.66
CA LEU A 144 -6.72 -4.14 -32.47
C LEU A 144 -6.08 -5.36 -33.15
N HIS A 145 -6.49 -6.60 -32.82
CA HIS A 145 -5.82 -7.80 -33.33
C HIS A 145 -6.04 -8.06 -34.83
N GLU A 146 -7.14 -7.54 -35.41
CA GLU A 146 -7.38 -7.63 -36.86
C GLU A 146 -6.35 -6.82 -37.67
N ASP A 147 -6.12 -5.56 -37.27
CA ASP A 147 -5.13 -4.67 -37.89
C ASP A 147 -3.68 -4.99 -37.47
N TYR A 148 -3.48 -5.53 -36.26
CA TYR A 148 -2.16 -5.82 -35.69
C TYR A 148 -2.07 -7.25 -35.12
N PRO A 149 -2.01 -8.31 -35.98
CA PRO A 149 -2.00 -9.71 -35.53
C PRO A 149 -0.79 -10.11 -34.68
N THR A 150 0.26 -9.28 -34.64
CA THR A 150 1.44 -9.48 -33.78
C THR A 150 1.22 -9.02 -32.34
N LEU A 151 0.16 -8.26 -32.05
CA LEU A 151 -0.20 -7.90 -30.68
C LEU A 151 -0.76 -9.12 -29.94
N PRO A 152 -0.37 -9.34 -28.68
CA PRO A 152 -0.95 -10.40 -27.86
C PRO A 152 -2.40 -10.06 -27.52
N LEU A 153 -3.23 -11.10 -27.36
CA LEU A 153 -4.65 -10.95 -27.02
C LEU A 153 -4.89 -10.59 -25.54
N ASP A 154 -3.92 -10.83 -24.66
CA ASP A 154 -4.07 -10.71 -23.20
C ASP A 154 -3.15 -9.64 -22.60
N ALA A 155 -3.71 -8.75 -21.78
CA ALA A 155 -2.99 -7.64 -21.16
C ALA A 155 -1.74 -8.06 -20.36
N ARG A 156 -1.74 -9.22 -19.70
CA ARG A 156 -0.56 -9.72 -18.95
C ARG A 156 0.57 -10.11 -19.89
N THR A 157 0.23 -10.58 -21.10
CA THR A 157 1.21 -10.89 -22.15
C THR A 157 1.69 -9.61 -22.82
N LEU A 158 0.83 -8.61 -23.03
CA LEU A 158 1.24 -7.27 -23.46
C LEU A 158 2.24 -6.67 -22.47
N LEU A 159 1.89 -6.60 -21.19
CA LEU A 159 2.67 -5.99 -20.12
C LEU A 159 3.84 -6.88 -19.63
N LYS A 160 4.09 -8.02 -20.27
CA LYS A 160 5.15 -8.98 -19.92
C LYS A 160 5.16 -9.38 -18.43
N THR A 161 3.98 -9.45 -17.79
CA THR A 161 3.85 -9.71 -16.36
C THR A 161 4.45 -11.08 -16.00
N PRO A 162 5.41 -11.17 -15.05
CA PRO A 162 6.00 -12.44 -14.64
C PRO A 162 4.95 -13.46 -14.19
N ARG A 163 4.99 -14.66 -14.77
CA ARG A 163 4.05 -15.76 -14.44
C ARG A 163 4.40 -16.51 -13.15
N SER A 164 5.61 -16.32 -12.65
CA SER A 164 6.11 -16.90 -11.40
C SER A 164 7.11 -15.92 -10.79
N LEU A 165 7.09 -15.80 -9.46
CA LEU A 165 8.06 -15.07 -8.66
C LEU A 165 8.68 -16.05 -7.65
N PRO A 166 9.95 -15.86 -7.23
CA PRO A 166 10.55 -16.67 -6.17
C PRO A 166 9.72 -16.57 -4.89
N LYS A 167 9.19 -17.71 -4.42
CA LYS A 167 8.37 -17.79 -3.22
C LYS A 167 9.13 -18.45 -2.08
N ILE A 168 8.91 -17.96 -0.86
CA ILE A 168 9.41 -18.53 0.38
C ILE A 168 8.24 -19.17 1.11
N GLN A 169 8.32 -20.47 1.38
CA GLN A 169 7.27 -21.20 2.09
C GLN A 169 7.29 -20.85 3.59
N LEU A 170 6.11 -20.52 4.13
CA LEU A 170 5.82 -20.37 5.56
C LEU A 170 4.73 -21.37 5.97
N ASP A 171 4.46 -21.52 7.27
CA ASP A 171 3.58 -22.58 7.81
C ASP A 171 2.19 -22.66 7.16
N LYS A 172 1.61 -21.50 6.82
CA LYS A 172 0.21 -21.37 6.37
C LYS A 172 0.06 -20.50 5.12
N GLY A 173 1.15 -20.28 4.39
CA GLY A 173 1.17 -19.37 3.24
C GLY A 173 2.52 -19.24 2.57
N GLU A 174 2.55 -18.41 1.54
CA GLU A 174 3.72 -18.12 0.72
C GLU A 174 4.13 -16.65 0.90
N LEU A 175 5.42 -16.36 0.91
CA LEU A 175 5.98 -15.02 0.97
C LEU A 175 6.73 -14.70 -0.33
N VAL A 176 6.43 -13.55 -0.93
CA VAL A 176 7.21 -12.95 -2.01
C VAL A 176 7.90 -11.71 -1.47
N HIS A 177 9.17 -11.55 -1.82
CA HIS A 177 10.03 -10.45 -1.39
C HIS A 177 10.61 -9.75 -2.61
N PHE A 178 10.47 -8.43 -2.70
CA PHE A 178 10.70 -7.64 -3.92
C PHE A 178 12.10 -6.98 -3.99
N ASN A 179 12.96 -7.24 -2.99
CA ASN A 179 14.29 -6.66 -2.81
C ASN A 179 14.27 -5.12 -2.69
N LEU A 180 14.36 -4.64 -1.44
CA LEU A 180 14.23 -3.23 -1.10
C LEU A 180 15.27 -2.37 -1.83
N LYS A 181 16.50 -2.88 -2.00
CA LYS A 181 17.59 -2.18 -2.69
C LYS A 181 17.27 -2.00 -4.18
N ASN A 182 16.84 -3.06 -4.86
CA ASN A 182 16.48 -3.01 -6.27
C ASN A 182 15.27 -2.11 -6.53
N THR A 183 14.22 -2.17 -5.69
CA THR A 183 13.07 -1.27 -5.82
C THR A 183 13.47 0.19 -5.63
N LEU A 184 14.33 0.51 -4.66
CA LEU A 184 14.84 1.86 -4.48
C LEU A 184 15.66 2.34 -5.69
N LEU A 185 16.54 1.50 -6.27
CA LEU A 185 17.30 1.84 -7.48
C LEU A 185 16.38 2.13 -8.68
N GLN A 186 15.30 1.35 -8.86
CA GLN A 186 14.30 1.58 -9.91
C GLN A 186 13.53 2.90 -9.71
N ILE A 187 13.23 3.24 -8.45
CA ILE A 187 12.60 4.53 -8.09
C ILE A 187 13.53 5.70 -8.39
N LEU A 188 14.81 5.62 -7.99
CA LEU A 188 15.82 6.64 -8.29
C LEU A 188 16.00 6.83 -9.81
N ALA A 189 16.05 5.73 -10.57
CA ALA A 189 16.18 5.77 -12.02
C ALA A 189 14.99 6.38 -12.77
N SER A 190 13.82 6.41 -12.13
CA SER A 190 12.57 6.91 -12.72
C SER A 190 12.20 8.34 -12.28
N ASN A 191 13.00 8.96 -11.40
CA ASN A 191 12.68 10.24 -10.76
C ASN A 191 13.92 11.13 -10.65
N GLU A 192 13.99 12.22 -11.42
CA GLU A 192 15.15 13.13 -11.38
C GLU A 192 15.26 13.96 -10.09
N SER A 193 14.17 14.06 -9.32
CA SER A 193 14.08 14.86 -8.08
C SER A 193 15.09 14.46 -7.01
N PHE A 194 15.62 13.23 -7.03
CA PHE A 194 16.58 12.73 -6.04
C PHE A 194 17.97 13.32 -6.16
N ARG A 195 18.36 13.87 -7.33
CA ARG A 195 19.75 14.26 -7.62
C ARG A 195 20.36 15.34 -6.71
N ASN A 196 19.55 16.02 -5.89
CA ASN A 196 19.96 17.11 -5.00
C ASN A 196 20.02 16.73 -3.51
N GLU A 197 19.65 15.50 -3.14
CA GLU A 197 19.58 15.04 -1.75
C GLU A 197 20.65 13.98 -1.49
N ASP A 198 21.22 13.95 -0.28
CA ASP A 198 22.21 12.96 0.14
C ASP A 198 21.62 11.83 1.02
N THR A 199 20.33 11.92 1.38
CA THR A 199 19.71 11.09 2.42
C THR A 199 18.31 10.62 2.02
N LEU A 200 18.00 9.34 2.20
CA LEU A 200 16.65 8.77 2.06
C LEU A 200 16.06 8.42 3.43
N LEU A 201 14.94 9.06 3.79
CA LEU A 201 14.23 8.84 5.05
C LEU A 201 13.17 7.76 4.90
N LEU A 202 13.48 6.50 5.21
CA LEU A 202 12.57 5.37 4.99
C LEU A 202 11.58 5.20 6.14
N SER A 203 10.29 5.14 5.83
CA SER A 203 9.21 4.77 6.76
C SER A 203 8.58 3.45 6.33
N PHE A 204 8.51 2.49 7.25
CA PHE A 204 7.98 1.16 6.95
C PHE A 204 6.59 0.96 7.57
N ASN A 205 5.66 0.37 6.82
CA ASN A 205 4.38 -0.10 7.33
C ASN A 205 4.36 -1.63 7.32
N VAL A 206 3.80 -2.22 8.39
CA VAL A 206 3.53 -3.67 8.47
C VAL A 206 2.14 -3.85 9.05
N ASP A 207 1.25 -4.48 8.29
CA ASP A 207 -0.14 -4.74 8.68
C ASP A 207 -0.71 -5.99 7.96
N GLY A 208 -1.85 -6.48 8.44
CA GLY A 208 -2.59 -7.61 7.88
C GLY A 208 -3.90 -7.17 7.21
N LEU A 209 -4.04 -7.48 5.92
CA LEU A 209 -5.23 -7.17 5.12
C LEU A 209 -6.00 -8.46 4.77
N PRO A 210 -7.24 -8.67 5.28
CA PRO A 210 -8.06 -9.81 4.86
C PRO A 210 -8.48 -9.68 3.40
N ILE A 211 -8.21 -10.71 2.60
CA ILE A 211 -8.48 -10.69 1.14
C ILE A 211 -9.96 -10.97 0.85
N PHE A 212 -10.57 -11.87 1.62
CA PHE A 212 -11.97 -12.29 1.44
C PHE A 212 -12.70 -12.30 2.78
N HIS A 213 -13.94 -11.82 2.82
CA HIS A 213 -14.77 -11.88 4.03
C HIS A 213 -15.15 -13.32 4.47
N SER A 214 -15.08 -14.29 3.54
CA SER A 214 -15.46 -15.69 3.74
C SER A 214 -14.30 -16.65 3.99
N SER A 215 -13.05 -16.17 3.97
CA SER A 215 -11.86 -16.99 4.16
C SER A 215 -10.92 -16.37 5.19
N ASN A 216 -10.13 -17.19 5.88
CA ASN A 216 -9.09 -16.70 6.79
C ASN A 216 -7.80 -16.27 6.07
N THR A 217 -7.80 -16.20 4.74
CA THR A 217 -6.66 -15.78 3.91
C THR A 217 -6.47 -14.27 3.99
N ASN A 218 -5.30 -13.86 4.46
CA ASN A 218 -4.89 -12.47 4.58
C ASN A 218 -3.60 -12.26 3.78
N PHE A 219 -3.45 -11.07 3.23
CA PHE A 219 -2.11 -10.55 2.97
C PHE A 219 -1.52 -10.02 4.28
N TRP A 220 -0.21 -10.18 4.43
CA TRP A 220 0.60 -9.40 5.37
C TRP A 220 1.71 -8.75 4.58
N THR A 221 1.69 -7.42 4.53
CA THR A 221 2.61 -6.65 3.70
C THR A 221 3.69 -6.00 4.55
N ILE A 222 4.86 -5.81 3.95
CA ILE A 222 5.84 -4.82 4.37
C ILE A 222 5.86 -3.77 3.25
N LEU A 223 5.45 -2.56 3.55
CA LEU A 223 5.46 -1.42 2.64
C LEU A 223 6.54 -0.42 3.08
N CYS A 224 7.11 0.32 2.13
CA CYS A 224 8.10 1.37 2.38
C CYS A 224 7.66 2.68 1.72
N LEU A 225 7.90 3.79 2.41
CA LEU A 225 7.69 5.15 1.93
C LEU A 225 8.99 5.95 2.10
N ILE A 226 9.43 6.64 1.05
CA ILE A 226 10.56 7.57 1.14
C ILE A 226 10.01 8.93 1.63
N LYS A 227 10.13 9.20 2.92
CA LYS A 227 9.35 10.24 3.61
C LYS A 227 9.71 11.68 3.22
N ASN A 228 10.93 11.93 2.75
CA ASN A 228 11.38 13.22 2.22
C ASN A 228 11.05 13.46 0.74
N PHE A 229 10.36 12.52 0.07
CA PHE A 229 9.95 12.66 -1.32
C PHE A 229 8.45 12.40 -1.50
N ASN A 230 7.84 13.04 -2.51
CA ASN A 230 6.44 12.82 -2.84
C ASN A 230 6.27 11.60 -3.76
N ILE A 231 6.55 10.41 -3.23
CA ILE A 231 6.37 9.13 -3.92
C ILE A 231 5.41 8.25 -3.11
N PRO A 232 4.43 7.57 -3.76
CA PRO A 232 3.52 6.68 -3.04
C PRO A 232 4.28 5.52 -2.37
N PRO A 233 3.75 4.94 -1.28
CA PRO A 233 4.35 3.77 -0.67
C PRO A 233 4.45 2.59 -1.65
N PHE A 234 5.59 1.90 -1.65
CA PHE A 234 5.85 0.74 -2.49
C PHE A 234 5.98 -0.54 -1.66
N VAL A 235 5.79 -1.68 -2.33
CA VAL A 235 5.84 -3.01 -1.70
C VAL A 235 7.28 -3.48 -1.53
N VAL A 236 7.63 -3.91 -0.32
CA VAL A 236 8.89 -4.60 -0.02
C VAL A 236 8.66 -6.11 0.07
N SER A 237 7.53 -6.54 0.64
CA SER A 237 7.19 -7.97 0.79
C SER A 237 5.69 -8.17 0.91
N ILE A 238 5.20 -9.31 0.41
CA ILE A 238 3.81 -9.77 0.56
C ILE A 238 3.83 -11.23 0.99
N TYR A 239 3.34 -11.52 2.20
CA TYR A 239 2.88 -12.84 2.59
C TYR A 239 1.41 -13.01 2.20
N CYS A 240 1.04 -14.16 1.66
CA CYS A 240 -0.33 -14.58 1.42
C CYS A 240 -0.60 -15.90 2.13
N GLY A 241 -1.53 -15.92 3.08
CA GLY A 241 -1.85 -17.16 3.80
C GLY A 241 -2.87 -17.01 4.91
N SER A 242 -3.11 -18.11 5.63
CA SER A 242 -4.10 -18.15 6.72
C SER A 242 -3.54 -17.57 8.01
N GLY A 243 -4.16 -16.49 8.50
CA GLY A 243 -3.73 -15.78 9.73
C GLY A 243 -2.48 -14.90 9.55
N LYS A 244 -1.69 -14.76 10.62
CA LYS A 244 -0.39 -14.05 10.62
C LYS A 244 0.70 -14.93 10.00
N PRO A 245 1.76 -14.36 9.39
CA PRO A 245 2.91 -15.12 8.95
C PRO A 245 3.55 -15.88 10.13
N ASN A 246 3.90 -17.14 9.92
CA ASN A 246 4.66 -17.92 10.90
C ASN A 246 5.64 -18.85 10.16
N PRO A 247 6.90 -18.98 10.62
CA PRO A 247 7.50 -18.29 11.77
C PRO A 247 7.97 -16.87 11.41
N LEU A 248 7.82 -15.91 12.35
CA LEU A 248 8.10 -14.48 12.13
C LEU A 248 9.55 -14.20 11.68
N ASN A 249 10.52 -14.97 12.17
CA ASN A 249 11.93 -14.80 11.80
C ASN A 249 12.19 -15.11 10.32
N ILE A 250 11.39 -15.98 9.69
CA ILE A 250 11.44 -16.21 8.23
C ILE A 250 10.74 -15.05 7.50
N TYR A 251 9.57 -14.61 7.99
CA TYR A 251 8.83 -13.48 7.41
C TYR A 251 9.68 -12.20 7.30
N LEU A 252 10.42 -11.86 8.36
CA LEU A 252 11.25 -10.65 8.38
C LEU A 252 12.67 -10.85 7.81
N LYS A 253 13.08 -12.07 7.45
CA LYS A 253 14.50 -12.41 7.18
C LYS A 253 15.11 -11.52 6.09
N ASN A 254 14.54 -11.54 4.90
CA ASN A 254 15.10 -10.83 3.75
C ASN A 254 14.99 -9.31 3.93
N PHE A 255 13.86 -8.82 4.45
CA PHE A 255 13.69 -7.42 4.80
C PHE A 255 14.78 -6.90 5.77
N ILE A 256 15.13 -7.68 6.80
CA ILE A 256 16.19 -7.31 7.75
C ILE A 256 17.59 -7.37 7.10
N ILE A 257 17.82 -8.29 6.16
CA ILE A 257 19.10 -8.38 5.42
C ILE A 257 19.27 -7.13 4.54
N ASP A 258 18.30 -6.84 3.69
CA ASP A 258 18.32 -5.68 2.79
C ASP A 258 18.43 -4.37 3.55
N LEU A 259 17.62 -4.19 4.61
CA LEU A 259 17.63 -2.96 5.40
C LEU A 259 18.97 -2.76 6.13
N LYS A 260 19.65 -3.83 6.57
CA LYS A 260 20.98 -3.72 7.16
C LYS A 260 22.04 -3.32 6.13
N ASP A 261 22.08 -3.97 4.98
CA ASP A 261 22.99 -3.59 3.88
C ASP A 261 22.84 -2.11 3.52
N LEU A 262 21.59 -1.65 3.39
CA LEU A 262 21.26 -0.26 3.10
C LEU A 262 21.66 0.72 4.21
N LEU A 263 21.56 0.34 5.49
CA LEU A 263 21.96 1.19 6.62
C LEU A 263 23.48 1.24 6.82
N ASP A 264 24.16 0.11 6.60
CA ASP A 264 25.60 -0.02 6.82
C ASP A 264 26.40 0.56 5.64
N ASN A 265 25.92 0.38 4.39
CA ASN A 265 26.63 0.74 3.16
C ASN A 265 26.00 1.91 2.38
N GLY A 266 24.80 2.35 2.74
CA GLY A 266 24.03 3.32 1.95
C GLY A 266 23.48 2.73 0.64
N LEU A 267 23.07 3.61 -0.27
CA LEU A 267 22.59 3.26 -1.60
C LEU A 267 23.32 4.08 -2.66
N THR A 268 24.13 3.45 -3.51
CA THR A 268 24.79 4.12 -4.63
C THR A 268 23.97 3.97 -5.91
N TYR A 269 23.71 5.09 -6.59
CA TYR A 269 23.10 5.15 -7.92
C TYR A 269 23.84 6.18 -8.78
N GLU A 270 24.20 5.80 -10.01
CA GLU A 270 25.19 6.52 -10.83
C GLU A 270 26.49 6.79 -10.03
N SER A 271 26.82 8.06 -9.78
CA SER A 271 27.96 8.51 -8.98
C SER A 271 27.57 9.13 -7.63
N LEU A 272 26.28 9.06 -7.26
CA LEU A 272 25.75 9.56 -6.00
C LEU A 272 25.52 8.41 -5.01
N THR A 273 25.90 8.62 -3.76
CA THR A 273 25.64 7.67 -2.67
C THR A 273 24.73 8.33 -1.65
N TYR A 274 23.56 7.73 -1.46
CA TYR A 274 22.54 8.18 -0.53
C TYR A 274 22.71 7.47 0.82
N SER A 275 22.80 8.22 1.90
CA SER A 275 22.67 7.74 3.27
C SER A 275 21.24 7.27 3.54
N ILE A 276 21.07 6.11 4.17
CA ILE A 276 19.75 5.57 4.49
C ILE A 276 19.48 5.79 5.97
N GLN A 277 18.30 6.33 6.31
CA GLN A 277 17.87 6.48 7.70
C GLN A 277 16.44 5.96 7.89
N ILE A 278 16.21 5.23 8.98
CA ILE A 278 14.85 4.84 9.38
C ILE A 278 14.17 6.04 10.03
N HIS A 279 13.16 6.60 9.38
CA HIS A 279 12.30 7.63 9.97
C HIS A 279 11.27 7.01 10.93
N SER A 280 10.54 5.96 10.52
CA SER A 280 9.53 5.34 11.40
C SER A 280 9.13 3.91 11.00
N PHE A 281 8.53 3.20 11.97
CA PHE A 281 7.69 2.03 11.72
C PHE A 281 6.24 2.38 12.07
N VAL A 282 5.34 2.23 11.11
CA VAL A 282 3.92 2.58 11.18
C VAL A 282 3.11 1.28 11.22
N CYS A 283 2.65 0.90 12.41
CA CYS A 283 1.86 -0.32 12.61
C CYS A 283 0.69 0.00 13.54
N ASP A 284 -0.42 -0.73 13.37
CA ASP A 284 -1.47 -0.80 14.38
C ASP A 284 -0.95 -1.52 15.66
N SER A 285 -1.73 -1.54 16.74
CA SER A 285 -1.26 -2.15 18.00
C SER A 285 -1.08 -3.69 17.92
N PRO A 286 -2.03 -4.47 17.38
CA PRO A 286 -1.84 -5.90 17.05
C PRO A 286 -0.62 -6.25 16.18
N ALA A 287 -0.36 -5.50 15.11
CA ALA A 287 0.78 -5.71 14.21
C ALA A 287 2.10 -5.32 14.87
N LYS A 288 2.13 -4.17 15.56
CA LYS A 288 3.28 -3.72 16.37
C LYS A 288 3.67 -4.76 17.43
N ALA A 289 2.69 -5.33 18.13
CA ALA A 289 2.94 -6.35 19.15
C ALA A 289 3.54 -7.63 18.55
N TYR A 290 2.98 -8.06 17.41
CA TYR A 290 3.45 -9.23 16.65
C TYR A 290 4.90 -9.08 16.16
N ILE A 291 5.25 -8.01 15.44
CA ILE A 291 6.62 -7.83 14.92
C ILE A 291 7.67 -7.62 16.02
N LYS A 292 7.24 -7.20 17.23
CA LYS A 292 8.09 -7.02 18.40
C LYS A 292 8.22 -8.28 19.27
N CYS A 293 7.44 -9.34 19.02
CA CYS A 293 7.29 -10.49 19.92
C CYS A 293 6.93 -10.10 21.36
N ILE A 294 5.94 -9.21 21.53
CA ILE A 294 5.49 -8.75 22.85
C ILE A 294 3.99 -8.93 23.04
N LYS A 295 3.58 -8.98 24.31
CA LYS A 295 2.17 -8.96 24.73
C LYS A 295 1.37 -7.86 24.04
N SER A 296 0.24 -8.27 23.44
CA SER A 296 -0.72 -7.36 22.80
C SER A 296 -1.27 -6.33 23.78
N HIS A 297 -1.71 -5.19 23.24
CA HIS A 297 -2.28 -4.03 23.96
C HIS A 297 -3.38 -4.32 25.00
N GLY A 298 -4.02 -5.49 24.96
CA GLY A 298 -5.01 -5.93 25.96
C GLY A 298 -4.43 -6.67 27.18
N GLY A 299 -3.13 -6.99 27.19
CA GLY A 299 -2.48 -7.75 28.26
C GLY A 299 -2.07 -6.88 29.47
N TYR A 300 -1.89 -7.53 30.62
CA TYR A 300 -1.46 -6.87 31.87
C TYR A 300 -0.11 -6.16 31.75
N SER A 301 0.91 -6.80 31.18
CA SER A 301 2.20 -6.16 30.87
C SER A 301 2.30 -5.76 29.39
N SER A 302 1.30 -5.05 28.87
CA SER A 302 1.22 -4.66 27.45
C SER A 302 2.02 -3.41 27.06
N CYS A 303 2.53 -2.64 28.03
CA CYS A 303 3.31 -1.45 27.71
C CYS A 303 4.70 -1.81 27.19
N ASP A 304 4.98 -1.48 25.93
CA ASP A 304 6.29 -1.68 25.31
C ASP A 304 7.36 -0.65 25.73
N LYS A 305 6.99 0.33 26.58
CA LYS A 305 7.85 1.44 27.02
C LYS A 305 8.14 1.47 28.53
N CYS A 306 7.23 0.97 29.38
CA CYS A 306 7.41 0.94 30.84
C CYS A 306 7.09 -0.44 31.42
N ILE A 307 7.61 -0.71 32.62
CA ILE A 307 7.40 -1.98 33.35
C ILE A 307 6.07 -2.02 34.13
N GLU A 308 5.23 -0.99 34.02
CA GLU A 308 3.94 -0.94 34.74
C GLU A 308 3.06 -2.14 34.36
N GLU A 309 2.52 -2.79 35.38
CA GLU A 309 1.47 -3.78 35.23
C GLU A 309 0.11 -3.08 35.26
N GLY A 310 -0.68 -3.33 34.22
CA GLY A 310 -2.02 -2.78 34.11
C GLY A 310 -3.00 -3.40 35.11
N THR A 311 -4.13 -2.75 35.29
CA THR A 311 -5.20 -3.17 36.20
C THR A 311 -6.46 -3.44 35.41
N TYR A 312 -7.21 -4.48 35.76
CA TYR A 312 -8.43 -4.84 35.06
C TYR A 312 -9.63 -4.06 35.60
N VAL A 313 -10.15 -3.14 34.79
CA VAL A 313 -11.25 -2.23 35.13
C VAL A 313 -12.25 -2.19 33.98
N ASN A 314 -13.55 -2.37 34.28
CA ASN A 314 -14.64 -2.25 33.30
C ASN A 314 -14.42 -3.07 32.00
N LYS A 315 -13.99 -4.33 32.15
CA LYS A 315 -13.68 -5.27 31.07
C LYS A 315 -12.50 -4.90 30.17
N ARG A 316 -11.55 -4.09 30.67
CA ARG A 316 -10.32 -3.68 29.97
C ARG A 316 -9.15 -3.65 30.93
N VAL A 317 -7.94 -3.88 30.42
CA VAL A 317 -6.71 -3.55 31.16
C VAL A 317 -6.42 -2.06 30.96
N ILE A 318 -6.10 -1.35 32.06
CA ILE A 318 -5.68 0.05 32.03
C ILE A 318 -4.34 0.23 32.75
N LEU A 319 -3.48 1.07 32.19
CA LEU A 319 -2.26 1.59 32.82
C LEU A 319 -2.64 2.93 33.45
N GLN A 320 -2.41 3.10 34.75
CA GLN A 320 -2.91 4.26 35.50
C GLN A 320 -1.82 5.32 35.69
N ASN A 321 -0.54 4.91 35.73
CA ASN A 321 0.56 5.78 36.09
C ASN A 321 1.09 6.56 34.88
N ARG A 322 1.03 7.90 34.96
CA ARG A 322 1.67 8.77 33.97
C ARG A 322 3.21 8.84 34.10
N LYS A 323 3.75 8.31 35.20
CA LYS A 323 5.18 8.21 35.48
C LYS A 323 5.47 6.79 35.96
N ALA A 324 6.00 5.96 35.08
CA ALA A 324 6.39 4.58 35.36
C ALA A 324 7.84 4.35 34.93
N THR A 325 8.53 3.42 35.59
CA THR A 325 9.90 3.05 35.26
C THR A 325 9.98 2.55 33.81
N LYS A 326 10.85 3.17 33.01
CA LYS A 326 11.05 2.80 31.60
C LYS A 326 11.62 1.39 31.49
N ARG A 327 11.27 0.67 30.42
CA ARG A 327 11.92 -0.60 30.10
C ARG A 327 13.36 -0.37 29.66
N ASN A 328 14.23 -1.29 30.08
CA ASN A 328 15.51 -1.57 29.45
C ASN A 328 15.39 -2.83 28.57
N ASP A 329 16.41 -3.10 27.76
CA ASP A 329 16.55 -4.29 26.92
C ASP A 329 16.13 -5.61 27.58
N THR A 330 16.61 -5.88 28.80
CA THR A 330 16.30 -7.12 29.52
C THR A 330 14.80 -7.20 29.84
N THR A 331 14.24 -6.15 30.43
CA THR A 331 12.79 -6.07 30.74
C THR A 331 11.90 -6.01 29.51
N PHE A 332 12.44 -5.62 28.34
CA PHE A 332 11.74 -5.69 27.06
C PHE A 332 11.75 -7.13 26.51
N ARG A 333 12.89 -7.83 26.54
CA ARG A 333 12.96 -9.25 26.11
C ARG A 333 12.12 -10.19 26.96
N LEU A 334 11.79 -9.81 28.20
CA LEU A 334 10.85 -10.52 29.08
C LEU A 334 9.35 -10.26 28.77
N LEU A 335 9.02 -9.45 27.75
CA LEU A 335 7.63 -9.20 27.32
C LEU A 335 7.01 -10.30 26.45
N GLN A 336 7.74 -11.38 26.17
CA GLN A 336 7.33 -12.45 25.25
C GLN A 336 5.90 -12.93 25.55
N ASP A 337 5.12 -13.08 24.47
CA ASP A 337 3.70 -13.45 24.44
C ASP A 337 3.53 -14.97 24.53
#